data_AF-A0A0C3J4S0-F1
#
_entry.id   AF-A0A0C3J4S0-F1
#
_cell.length_a   1.000
_cell.length_b   1.000
_cell.length_c   1.000
_cell.angle_alpha   90.00
_cell.angle_beta   90.00
_cell.angle_gamma   90.00
#
_symmetry.space_group_name_H-M   'P 1'
#
loop_
_entity.id
_entity.type
_entity.pdbx_description
1 polymer ?
#
loop_
_entity_poly.entity_id
_entity_poly.type
_entity_poly.pdbx_seq_one_letter_code
_entity_poly.pdbx_strand_id
1 'polypeptide(L)'
;MSCVPMFYHDLGLGIPPEIASHDLLTHIVVQVTDTEAHEAHELIVQLGGAHVYKSHVEALELKLECHLELFPKLRFKELKSL
;
A
#
# COMPACT_ATOMS: atom_id res chain seq x y z
N MET A 1 -12.23 8.06 -3.02
CA MET A 1 -10.85 8.33 -3.47
C MET A 1 -10.01 8.79 -2.28
N SER A 2 -8.95 8.07 -1.93
CA SER A 2 -7.99 8.45 -0.89
C SER A 2 -6.63 8.76 -1.52
N CYS A 3 -6.11 9.96 -1.28
CA CYS A 3 -4.81 10.41 -1.79
C CYS A 3 -3.82 10.59 -0.64
N VAL A 4 -2.66 9.93 -0.72
CA VAL A 4 -1.63 9.94 0.32
C VAL A 4 -0.33 10.56 -0.23
N PRO A 5 0.04 11.78 0.20
CA PRO A 5 1.34 12.37 -0.13
C PRO A 5 2.45 11.78 0.74
N MET A 6 3.52 11.33 0.10
CA MET A 6 4.70 10.71 0.70
C MET A 6 5.96 11.45 0.28
N PHE A 7 6.53 12.27 1.17
CA PHE A 7 7.53 13.29 0.80
C PHE A 7 8.96 12.80 0.62
N TYR A 8 9.43 11.79 1.36
CA TYR A 8 10.81 11.31 1.27
C TYR A 8 10.88 9.83 1.67
N HIS A 9 11.01 8.94 0.69
CA HIS A 9 10.90 7.50 0.94
C HIS A 9 11.84 6.67 0.09
N ASP A 10 12.36 5.61 0.70
CA ASP A 10 13.13 4.58 0.03
C ASP A 10 12.20 3.63 -0.73
N LEU A 11 12.43 3.50 -2.03
CA LEU A 11 11.62 2.65 -2.90
C LEU A 11 11.79 1.15 -2.62
N GLY A 12 12.92 0.73 -2.07
CA GLY A 12 13.22 -0.68 -1.85
C GLY A 12 12.63 -1.26 -0.57
N LEU A 13 12.54 -0.44 0.48
CA LEU A 13 12.17 -0.86 1.84
C LEU A 13 10.98 -0.09 2.42
N GLY A 14 10.90 1.23 2.21
CA GLY A 14 9.89 2.09 2.88
C GLY A 14 8.53 2.05 2.19
N ILE A 15 8.50 2.29 0.87
CA ILE A 15 7.26 2.37 0.10
C ILE A 15 6.40 1.09 0.17
N PRO A 16 6.94 -0.14 0.06
CA PRO A 16 6.11 -1.33 0.06
C PRO A 16 5.22 -1.51 1.31
N PRO A 17 5.74 -1.45 2.56
CA PRO A 17 4.90 -1.53 3.76
C PRO A 17 3.98 -0.32 3.95
N GLU A 18 4.37 0.87 3.47
CA GLU A 18 3.53 2.07 3.56
C GLU A 18 2.27 1.96 2.69
N ILE A 19 2.40 1.48 1.44
CA ILE A 19 1.25 1.25 0.56
C ILE A 19 0.28 0.25 1.21
N ALA A 20 0.79 -0.88 1.70
CA ALA A 20 -0.02 -1.90 2.36
C ALA A 20 -0.74 -1.38 3.61
N SER A 21 -0.09 -0.51 4.38
CA SER A 21 -0.67 0.07 5.60
C SER A 21 -1.81 1.04 5.28
N HIS A 22 -1.66 1.88 4.26
CA HIS A 22 -2.70 2.85 3.87
C HIS A 22 -3.88 2.17 3.16
N ASP A 23 -3.61 1.12 2.38
CA ASP A 23 -4.65 0.28 1.79
C ASP A 23 -5.47 -0.42 2.89
N LEU A 24 -4.80 -1.05 3.84
CA LEU A 24 -5.42 -1.68 5.01
C LEU A 24 -6.25 -0.68 5.83
N LEU A 25 -5.71 0.50 6.10
CA LEU A 25 -6.42 1.54 6.84
C LEU A 25 -7.68 1.99 6.10
N THR A 26 -7.59 2.19 4.78
CA THR A 26 -8.74 2.57 3.94
C THR A 26 -9.85 1.52 4.05
N HIS A 27 -9.48 0.24 3.99
CA HIS A 27 -10.45 -0.85 4.17
C HIS A 27 -11.08 -0.89 5.58
N ILE A 28 -10.31 -0.63 6.64
CA ILE A 28 -10.84 -0.57 8.02
C ILE A 28 -11.81 0.59 8.17
N VAL A 29 -11.47 1.79 7.67
CA VAL A 29 -12.35 2.97 7.75
C VAL A 29 -13.69 2.66 7.09
N VAL A 30 -13.66 2.13 5.87
CA VAL A 30 -14.86 1.76 5.12
C VAL A 30 -15.74 0.76 5.88
N GLN A 31 -15.13 -0.24 6.52
CA GLN A 31 -15.85 -1.23 7.31
C GLN A 31 -16.50 -0.64 8.58
N VAL A 32 -15.91 0.40 9.19
CA VAL A 32 -16.42 1.03 10.41
C VAL A 32 -17.48 2.10 10.11
N THR A 33 -17.39 2.76 8.95
CA THR A 33 -18.29 3.86 8.58
C THR A 33 -19.50 3.41 7.74
N ASP A 34 -19.74 2.09 7.61
CA ASP A 34 -20.77 1.47 6.75
C ASP A 34 -20.85 2.13 5.35
N THR A 35 -19.70 2.59 4.86
CA THR A 35 -19.64 3.31 3.58
C THR A 35 -19.61 2.26 2.48
N GLU A 36 -20.42 2.44 1.44
CA GLU A 36 -20.56 1.52 0.31
C GLU A 36 -19.19 1.21 -0.34
N ALA A 37 -18.52 0.17 0.16
CA ALA A 37 -17.25 -0.37 -0.32
C ALA A 37 -17.37 -1.05 -1.69
N HIS A 38 -18.61 -1.19 -2.17
CA HIS A 38 -18.96 -1.95 -3.36
C HIS A 38 -18.42 -1.32 -4.65
N GLU A 39 -18.01 -0.06 -4.62
CA GLU A 39 -17.27 0.58 -5.69
C GLU A 39 -15.76 0.60 -5.38
N ALA A 40 -14.96 0.16 -6.36
CA ALA A 40 -13.52 0.01 -6.27
C ALA A 40 -12.86 1.27 -5.70
N HIS A 41 -12.33 1.17 -4.48
CA HIS A 41 -11.54 2.24 -3.88
C HIS A 41 -10.14 2.24 -4.49
N GLU A 42 -9.75 3.38 -5.04
CA GLU A 42 -8.38 3.61 -5.52
C GLU A 42 -7.56 4.28 -4.42
N LEU A 43 -6.43 3.66 -4.08
CA LEU A 43 -5.37 4.28 -3.29
C LEU A 43 -4.44 5.03 -4.25
N ILE A 44 -4.43 6.36 -4.15
CA ILE A 44 -3.54 7.22 -4.93
C ILE A 44 -2.36 7.63 -4.06
N VAL A 45 -1.16 7.24 -4.46
CA VAL A 45 0.08 7.59 -3.77
C VAL A 45 0.82 8.65 -4.57
N GLN A 46 1.13 9.78 -3.93
CA GLN A 46 1.97 10.82 -4.52
C GLN A 46 3.35 10.78 -3.86
N LEU A 47 4.38 10.48 -4.64
CA LEU A 47 5.76 10.45 -4.18
C LEU A 47 6.46 11.78 -4.47
N GLY A 48 7.08 12.36 -3.44
CA GLY A 48 7.96 13.52 -3.58
C GLY A 48 9.40 13.09 -3.92
N GLY A 49 10.26 13.04 -2.90
CA GLY A 49 11.62 12.52 -2.97
C GLY A 49 11.63 10.99 -2.92
N ALA A 50 11.46 10.35 -4.07
CA ALA A 50 11.66 8.92 -4.23
C ALA A 50 13.14 8.62 -4.47
N HIS A 51 13.79 7.88 -3.57
CA HIS A 51 15.19 7.50 -3.71
C HIS A 51 15.42 6.02 -3.44
N VAL A 52 16.58 5.52 -3.89
CA VAL A 52 17.06 4.17 -3.60
C VAL A 52 18.41 4.30 -2.90
N TYR A 53 18.56 3.74 -1.71
CA TYR A 53 19.88 3.66 -1.08
C TYR A 53 20.81 2.74 -1.87
N LYS A 54 22.09 3.10 -1.95
CA LYS A 54 23.11 2.30 -2.64
C LYS A 54 23.19 0.86 -2.13
N SER A 55 22.94 0.66 -0.83
CA SER A 55 22.88 -0.67 -0.19
C SER A 55 21.70 -1.52 -0.65
N HIS A 56 20.67 -0.94 -1.27
CA HIS A 56 19.47 -1.64 -1.71
C HIS A 56 19.46 -1.97 -3.21
N VAL A 57 20.42 -1.46 -3.99
CA VAL A 57 20.43 -1.61 -5.45
C VAL A 57 20.50 -3.07 -5.88
N GLU A 58 21.48 -3.83 -5.39
CA GLU A 58 21.66 -5.25 -5.73
C GLU A 58 20.43 -6.08 -5.34
N ALA A 59 19.84 -5.82 -4.17
CA ALA A 59 18.64 -6.50 -3.73
C ALA A 59 17.39 -6.16 -4.57
N LEU A 60 17.32 -4.93 -5.09
CA LEU A 60 16.24 -4.51 -5.99
C LEU A 60 16.40 -5.10 -7.39
N GLU A 61 17.63 -5.19 -7.92
CA GLU A 61 17.91 -5.82 -9.21
C GLU A 61 17.44 -7.29 -9.22
N LEU A 62 17.77 -8.05 -8.19
CA LEU A 62 17.26 -9.43 -8.02
C LEU A 62 15.72 -9.50 -7.96
N LYS A 63 15.07 -8.54 -7.28
CA LYS A 63 13.60 -8.48 -7.21
C LYS A 63 12.95 -8.16 -8.54
N LEU A 64 13.62 -7.40 -9.42
CA LEU A 64 13.11 -7.07 -10.76
C LEU A 64 13.14 -8.27 -11.71
N GLU A 65 13.97 -9.29 -11.43
CA GLU A 65 14.03 -10.55 -12.19
C GLU A 65 12.90 -11.52 -11.79
N CYS A 66 12.24 -11.31 -10.65
CA CYS A 66 11.13 -12.14 -10.21
C CYS A 66 9.85 -11.91 -11.03
N HIS A 67 9.10 -12.98 -11.29
CA HIS A 67 7.77 -12.87 -11.91
C HIS A 67 6.75 -12.31 -10.91
N LEU A 68 5.97 -11.31 -11.33
CA LEU A 68 4.89 -10.75 -10.52
C LEU A 68 3.74 -11.76 -10.36
N GLU A 69 3.40 -12.09 -9.12
CA GLU A 69 2.22 -12.90 -8.83
C GLU A 69 0.95 -12.04 -8.69
N LEU A 70 -0.22 -12.67 -8.69
CA LEU A 70 -1.48 -11.99 -8.43
C LEU A 70 -1.51 -11.45 -6.99
N PHE A 71 -2.00 -10.22 -6.81
CA PHE A 71 -2.17 -9.66 -5.49
C PHE A 71 -3.11 -10.52 -4.61
N PRO A 72 -2.80 -10.68 -3.32
CA PRO A 72 -3.69 -11.36 -2.39
C PRO A 72 -5.00 -10.58 -2.23
N LYS A 73 -6.09 -11.30 -1.96
CA LYS A 73 -7.37 -10.67 -1.58
C LYS A 73 -7.43 -10.53 -0.07
N LEU A 74 -7.60 -9.30 0.41
CA LEU A 74 -7.80 -9.01 1.81
C LEU A 74 -9.21 -9.46 2.25
N ARG A 75 -9.29 -10.19 3.36
CA ARG A 75 -10.56 -10.65 3.95
C ARG A 75 -10.59 -10.26 5.42
N PHE A 76 -11.56 -9.45 5.80
CA PHE A 76 -11.79 -9.08 7.20
C PHE A 76 -12.77 -10.04 7.85
N LYS A 77 -12.55 -10.35 9.13
CA LYS A 77 -13.64 -10.80 9.99
C LYS A 77 -14.48 -9.57 10.32
N GLU A 78 -15.78 -9.76 10.56
CA GLU A 78 -16.62 -8.65 11.02
C GLU A 78 -16.00 -8.02 12.27
N LEU A 79 -15.62 -6.76 12.14
CA LEU A 79 -15.24 -5.91 13.24
C LEU A 79 -16.55 -5.56 13.94
N LYS A 80 -16.78 -6.17 15.11
CA LYS A 80 -17.88 -5.74 15.98
C LYS A 80 -17.61 -4.29 16.37
N SER A 81 -18.50 -3.37 16.01
CA SER A 81 -18.47 -2.01 16.54
C SER A 81 -18.45 -2.10 18.07
N LEU A 82 -17.50 -1.41 18.71
CA LEU A 82 -17.46 -1.24 20.17
C LEU A 82 -18.72 -0.55 20.68
#